data_AF-A0A1V5C0I5-F1
#
_entry.id   AF-A0A1V5C0I5-F1
#
_cell.length_a   1.000
_cell.length_b   1.000
_cell.length_c   1.000
_cell.angle_alpha   90.00
_cell.angle_beta   90.00
_cell.angle_gamma   90.00
#
_symmetry.space_group_name_H-M   'P 1'
#
loop_
_entity.id
_entity.type
_entity.pdbx_description
1 polymer ?
#
loop_
_entity_poly.entity_id
_entity_poly.type
_entity_poly.pdbx_seq_one_letter_code
_entity_poly.pdbx_strand_id
1 'polypeptide(L)' 'MKCVLCGQKNVDGAIDHFGDFVCVDCFATGEARCDGRTAKTLAPVPGYDYSSLDHQRILEAYNGCGKGREGS' A
#
# COMPACT_ATOMS: atom_id res chain seq x y z
N MET A 1 -3.30 -12.15 6.76
CA MET A 1 -3.09 -10.72 7.09
C MET A 1 -4.43 -10.01 7.18
N LYS A 2 -4.59 -9.02 8.07
CA LYS A 2 -5.78 -8.14 8.18
C LYS A 2 -5.30 -6.69 8.14
N CYS A 3 -5.95 -5.83 7.34
CA CYS A 3 -5.63 -4.39 7.30
C CYS A 3 -5.89 -3.75 8.66
N VAL A 4 -4.93 -2.99 9.19
CA VAL A 4 -5.07 -2.29 10.48
C VAL A 4 -6.06 -1.12 10.40
N LEU A 5 -6.25 -0.53 9.22
CA LEU A 5 -7.14 0.62 9.00
C LEU A 5 -8.59 0.20 8.73
N CYS A 6 -8.84 -0.49 7.61
CA CYS A 6 -10.20 -0.87 7.21
C CYS A 6 -10.66 -2.24 7.74
N GLY A 7 -9.74 -3.04 8.30
CA GLY A 7 -10.07 -4.35 8.86
C GLY A 7 -10.31 -5.47 7.85
N GLN A 8 -10.12 -5.23 6.55
CA GLN A 8 -10.30 -6.26 5.52
C GLN A 8 -9.26 -7.38 5.60
N LYS A 9 -9.65 -8.58 5.16
CA LYS A 9 -8.85 -9.81 5.13
C LYS A 9 -8.77 -10.32 3.69
N ASN A 10 -7.71 -11.08 3.39
CA ASN A 10 -7.47 -11.68 2.06
C ASN A 10 -7.43 -10.66 0.92
N VAL A 11 -6.80 -9.51 1.17
CA VAL A 11 -6.58 -8.44 0.20
C VAL A 11 -5.09 -8.19 0.05
N ASP A 12 -4.70 -7.62 -1.09
CA ASP A 12 -3.33 -7.19 -1.33
C ASP A 12 -3.01 -5.90 -0.57
N GLY A 13 -1.72 -5.71 -0.29
CA GLY A 13 -1.28 -4.52 0.41
C GLY A 13 0.23 -4.49 0.64
N ALA A 14 0.61 -3.75 1.66
CA ALA A 14 1.99 -3.66 2.11
C ALA A 14 2.08 -3.65 3.63
N ILE A 15 3.21 -4.14 4.12
CA ILE A 15 3.67 -3.89 5.47
C ILE A 15 4.22 -2.48 5.52
N ASP A 16 3.71 -1.69 6.45
CA ASP A 16 4.17 -0.33 6.70
C ASP A 16 5.50 -0.31 7.47
N HIS A 17 6.02 0.88 7.75
CA HIS A 17 7.25 1.02 8.52
C HIS A 17 7.11 0.64 10.01
N PHE A 18 5.90 0.57 10.55
CA PHE A 18 5.61 0.10 11.90
C PHE A 18 5.58 -1.43 11.99
N GLY A 19 5.48 -2.13 10.85
CA GLY A 19 5.36 -3.58 10.78
C GLY A 19 3.90 -4.04 10.69
N ASP A 20 2.95 -3.13 10.53
CA ASP A 20 1.53 -3.44 10.38
C ASP A 20 1.17 -3.63 8.91
N PHE A 21 0.20 -4.51 8.63
CA PHE A 21 -0.34 -4.68 7.29
C PHE A 21 -1.42 -3.65 7.00
N VAL A 22 -1.29 -2.98 5.86
CA VAL A 22 -2.25 -2.02 5.32
C VAL A 22 -2.59 -2.43 3.89
N CYS A 23 -3.88 -2.47 3.56
CA CYS A 23 -4.32 -2.85 2.21
C CYS A 23 -4.02 -1.77 1.17
N VAL A 24 -3.97 -2.18 -0.10
CA VAL A 24 -3.78 -1.28 -1.24
C VAL A 24 -4.78 -0.13 -1.26
N ASP A 25 -6.05 -0.39 -0.91
CA ASP A 25 -7.09 0.64 -0.92
C ASP A 25 -6.78 1.76 0.07
N CYS A 26 -6.34 1.43 1.30
CA CYS A 26 -5.99 2.45 2.29
C CYS A 26 -4.73 3.24 1.93
N PHE A 27 -3.81 2.66 1.15
CA PHE A 27 -2.70 3.41 0.56
C PHE A 27 -3.20 4.30 -0.59
N ALA A 28 -4.09 3.79 -1.45
CA ALA A 28 -4.63 4.50 -2.60
C ALA A 28 -5.55 5.67 -2.22
N THR A 29 -6.35 5.52 -1.15
CA THR A 29 -7.20 6.61 -0.61
C THR A 29 -6.38 7.66 0.14
N GLY A 30 -5.12 7.36 0.47
CA GLY A 30 -4.24 8.23 1.25
C GLY A 30 -4.50 8.17 2.77
N GLU A 31 -5.44 7.35 3.24
CA GLU A 31 -5.70 7.16 4.68
C GLU A 31 -4.45 6.70 5.43
N ALA A 32 -3.71 5.75 4.85
CA ALA A 32 -2.44 5.29 5.42
C ALA A 32 -1.46 6.45 5.63
N ARG A 33 -1.39 7.37 4.67
CA ARG A 33 -0.50 8.53 4.74
C ARG A 33 -0.99 9.56 5.75
N CYS A 34 -2.31 9.78 5.86
CA CYS A 34 -2.88 10.64 6.90
C CYS A 34 -2.56 10.13 8.32
N ASP A 35 -2.49 8.81 8.48
CA ASP A 35 -2.07 8.15 9.73
C ASP A 35 -0.53 8.09 9.89
N GLY A 36 0.21 8.72 8.97
CA GLY A 36 1.68 8.75 8.96
C GLY A 36 2.33 7.42 8.53
N ARG A 37 1.56 6.43 8.08
CA ARG A 37 2.04 5.11 7.67
C ARG A 37 2.58 5.16 6.25
N THR A 38 3.72 4.50 6.06
CA THR A 38 4.42 4.42 4.77
C THR A 38 4.67 2.97 4.43
N ALA A 39 4.34 2.58 3.19
CA ALA A 39 4.55 1.24 2.68
C ALA A 39 6.05 0.95 2.60
N LYS A 40 6.50 -0.14 3.23
CA LYS A 40 7.91 -0.56 3.26
C LYS A 40 8.15 -1.87 2.53
N THR A 41 7.23 -2.82 2.62
CA THR A 41 7.38 -4.15 2.01
C THR A 41 6.04 -4.59 1.45
N LEU A 42 6.00 -4.96 0.18
CA LEU A 42 4.77 -5.46 -0.41
C LEU A 42 4.39 -6.80 0.22
N ALA A 43 3.11 -6.95 0.52
CA ALA A 43 2.53 -8.13 1.12
C ALA A 43 1.50 -8.68 0.12
N PRO A 44 1.96 -9.43 -0.89
CA PRO A 44 1.08 -10.02 -1.90
C PRO A 44 0.18 -11.09 -1.29
N VAL A 45 -1.02 -11.27 -1.85
CA VAL A 45 -1.88 -12.39 -1.50
C VAL A 45 -1.18 -13.71 -1.88
N PRO A 46 -1.16 -14.71 -0.97
CA PRO A 46 -0.56 -16.01 -1.25
C PRO A 46 -1.24 -16.67 -2.45
N GLY A 47 -0.43 -17.04 -3.45
CA GLY A 47 -0.88 -17.66 -4.70
C GLY A 47 -0.85 -16.74 -5.92
N TYR A 48 -0.54 -15.45 -5.74
CA TYR A 48 -0.36 -14.53 -6.84
C TYR A 48 1.13 -14.24 -7.04
N ASP A 49 1.60 -14.33 -8.28
CA ASP A 49 3.00 -14.09 -8.60
C ASP A 49 3.24 -12.61 -8.91
N TYR A 50 3.97 -11.94 -8.02
CA TYR A 50 4.36 -10.54 -8.17
C TYR A 50 5.77 -10.38 -8.75
N SER A 51 6.44 -11.48 -9.15
CA SER A 51 7.82 -11.44 -9.65
C SER A 51 8.00 -10.56 -10.90
N SER A 52 6.96 -10.41 -11.72
CA SER A 52 6.95 -9.54 -12.90
C SER A 52 6.61 -8.08 -12.60
N LEU A 53 6.25 -7.74 -11.36
CA LEU A 53 5.81 -6.42 -10.96
C LEU A 53 6.97 -5.63 -10.37
N ASP A 54 7.04 -4.35 -10.74
CA ASP A 54 8.04 -3.43 -10.24
C ASP A 54 7.68 -3.01 -8.81
N HIS A 55 8.14 -3.81 -7.85
CA HIS A 55 7.83 -3.64 -6.43
C HIS A 55 8.20 -2.24 -5.93
N GLN A 56 9.28 -1.65 -6.45
CA GLN A 56 9.71 -0.31 -6.06
C GLN A 56 8.69 0.73 -6.53
N ARG A 57 8.24 0.66 -7.79
CA ARG A 57 7.20 1.57 -8.31
C ARG A 57 5.88 1.44 -7.58
N ILE A 58 5.50 0.24 -7.14
CA ILE A 58 4.27 0.04 -6.35
C ILE A 58 4.41 0.69 -4.97
N LEU A 59 5.53 0.47 -4.28
CA LEU A 59 5.80 1.12 -2.99
C LEU A 59 5.85 2.65 -3.14
N GLU A 60 6.46 3.16 -4.20
CA GLU A 60 6.45 4.58 -4.53
C GLU A 60 5.03 5.08 -4.80
N ALA A 61 4.18 4.32 -5.48
CA ALA A 61 2.78 4.70 -5.69
C ALA A 61 1.99 4.75 -4.37
N TYR A 62 2.21 3.79 -3.47
CA TYR A 62 1.56 3.73 -2.16
C TYR A 62 1.99 4.89 -1.25
N ASN A 63 3.27 5.24 -1.29
CA ASN A 63 3.81 6.38 -0.53
C ASN A 63 3.58 7.72 -1.24
N GLY A 64 3.40 7.68 -2.56
CA GLY A 64 3.36 8.80 -3.48
C GLY A 64 1.95 9.10 -3.95
N CYS A 65 1.01 9.35 -3.04
CA CYS A 65 -0.20 10.07 -3.41
C CYS A 65 0.19 11.51 -3.78
N GLY A 66 0.37 11.79 -5.09
CA GLY A 66 0.42 13.13 -5.65
C GLY A 66 1.72 13.57 -6.33
N LYS A 67 2.00 13.04 -7.53
CA LYS A 67 2.44 13.89 -8.65
C LYS A 67 1.53 13.62 -9.84
N GLY A 68 0.32 14.17 -9.76
CA GLY A 68 -0.72 13.97 -10.77
C GLY A 68 -1.99 14.77 -10.52
N ARG A 69 -1.86 16.04 -10.10
CA ARG A 69 -2.83 17.12 -10.36
C ARG A 69 -2.19 18.48 -10.05
N GLU A 70 -1.19 18.86 -10.85
CA GLU A 70 -1.02 20.26 -11.24
C GLU A 70 -1.70 20.37 -12.61
N GLY A 71 -2.73 21.19 -12.69
CA GLY A 71 -3.54 21.40 -13.87
C GLY A 71 -4.55 22.50 -13.60
N SER A 72 -4.02 23.73 -13.59
CA SER A 72 -4.63 25.06 -13.82
C SER A 72 -6.04 25.35 -13.32
#